data_AF-A0A643K7Q3-F1
#
_entry.id   AF-A0A643K7Q3-F1
#
_cell.length_a   1.000
_cell.length_b   1.000
_cell.length_c   1.000
_cell.angle_alpha   90.00
_cell.angle_beta   90.00
_cell.angle_gamma   90.00
#
_symmetry.space_group_name_H-M   'P 1'
#
loop_
_entity.id
_entity.type
_entity.pdbx_description
1 polymer ?
#
loop_
_entity_poly.entity_id
_entity_poly.type
_entity_poly.pdbx_seq_one_letter_code
_entity_poly.pdbx_strand_id
1 'polypeptide(L)'
;MPKPRPFVERGGPNPFETRRGQTTLAGLAVALVLLTTVTAGSIVAADRALADATSSPLEQHRAERAAEALVTDGPITTSDGYVSPSLANETNASELSTAVPALRGVSFTVRFAGREIARQGTVTDGSRVSRGVVVVETRTDSERIELEDGMVGTLDGQTDEIQVDIDPRNNTTVRTIRVDDRVVLHRPTGLRGTHTVAVSSYASPVVRVEAAGDDPEGTVTVTATVFETRTERVEVSVDA
;
A
#
# COMPACT_ATOMS: atom_id res chain seq x y z
N MET A 1 -97.14 12.23 -74.81
CA MET A 1 -97.65 12.43 -73.43
C MET A 1 -98.70 11.34 -73.20
N PRO A 2 -98.62 10.49 -72.15
CA PRO A 2 -98.38 10.85 -70.74
C PRO A 2 -97.19 10.11 -70.07
N LYS A 3 -96.97 10.51 -68.81
CA LYS A 3 -95.81 10.40 -67.91
C LYS A 3 -95.73 9.06 -67.11
N PRO A 4 -94.61 8.82 -66.38
CA PRO A 4 -94.15 7.53 -65.86
C PRO A 4 -94.26 7.35 -64.32
N ARG A 5 -93.71 6.20 -63.84
CA ARG A 5 -93.05 5.88 -62.55
C ARG A 5 -93.86 5.01 -61.53
N PRO A 6 -93.23 4.45 -60.45
CA PRO A 6 -91.97 3.68 -60.32
C PRO A 6 -92.01 2.56 -59.22
N PHE A 7 -90.84 1.96 -58.91
CA PHE A 7 -90.45 1.26 -57.64
C PHE A 7 -90.95 -0.20 -57.50
N VAL A 8 -90.23 -1.23 -57.01
CA VAL A 8 -89.20 -1.47 -55.96
C VAL A 8 -88.46 -2.80 -56.34
N GLU A 9 -87.25 -3.21 -55.94
CA GLU A 9 -86.88 -3.60 -54.57
C GLU A 9 -85.39 -4.06 -54.44
N ARG A 10 -84.75 -3.54 -53.38
CA ARG A 10 -83.67 -4.05 -52.49
C ARG A 10 -82.39 -4.68 -53.05
N GLY A 11 -81.33 -3.87 -53.01
CA GLY A 11 -80.01 -4.34 -52.53
C GLY A 11 -79.94 -4.20 -51.01
N GLY A 12 -79.81 -5.32 -50.30
CA GLY A 12 -79.57 -5.35 -48.85
C GLY A 12 -78.12 -4.98 -48.49
N PRO A 13 -77.87 -4.58 -47.23
CA PRO A 13 -76.60 -4.01 -46.79
C PRO A 13 -75.53 -5.07 -46.50
N ASN A 14 -74.28 -4.79 -46.91
CA ASN A 14 -73.09 -5.53 -46.51
C ASN A 14 -72.78 -5.27 -45.01
N PRO A 15 -72.63 -6.29 -44.16
CA PRO A 15 -72.29 -6.09 -42.75
C PRO A 15 -70.80 -6.34 -42.48
N PHE A 16 -69.89 -5.43 -42.86
CA PHE A 16 -68.47 -5.56 -42.45
C PHE A 16 -67.74 -4.23 -42.26
N GLU A 17 -68.21 -3.35 -41.38
CA GLU A 17 -67.38 -2.25 -40.89
C GLU A 17 -67.54 -2.02 -39.39
N THR A 18 -66.94 -2.89 -38.57
CA THR A 18 -66.75 -2.54 -37.14
C THR A 18 -65.50 -3.16 -36.49
N ARG A 19 -64.59 -3.82 -37.23
CA ARG A 19 -63.46 -4.54 -36.62
C ARG A 19 -62.05 -4.09 -37.02
N ARG A 20 -61.92 -3.01 -37.80
CA ARG A 20 -60.60 -2.51 -38.26
C ARG A 20 -60.07 -1.27 -37.53
N GLY A 21 -60.92 -0.50 -36.86
CA GLY A 21 -60.51 0.70 -36.12
C GLY A 21 -59.90 0.46 -34.73
N GLN A 22 -60.23 -0.66 -34.08
CA GLN A 22 -59.69 -0.98 -32.74
C GLN A 22 -58.37 -1.75 -32.77
N THR A 23 -58.10 -2.52 -33.83
CA THR A 23 -56.85 -3.28 -33.98
C THR A 23 -55.64 -2.36 -34.22
N THR A 24 -55.84 -1.24 -34.92
CA THR A 24 -54.81 -0.22 -35.16
C THR A 24 -54.49 0.58 -33.91
N LEU A 25 -55.50 0.89 -33.08
CA LEU A 25 -55.33 1.66 -31.85
C LEU A 25 -54.64 0.85 -30.74
N ALA A 26 -55.02 -0.43 -30.59
CA ALA A 26 -54.35 -1.35 -29.67
C ALA A 26 -52.89 -1.61 -30.07
N GLY A 27 -52.62 -1.79 -31.37
CA GLY A 27 -51.25 -1.93 -31.89
C GLY A 27 -50.37 -0.70 -31.64
N LEU A 28 -50.94 0.51 -31.81
CA LEU A 28 -50.26 1.76 -31.52
C LEU A 28 -49.91 1.90 -30.03
N ALA A 29 -50.84 1.56 -29.13
CA ALA A 29 -50.62 1.61 -27.69
C ALA A 29 -49.46 0.68 -27.27
N VAL A 30 -49.43 -0.55 -27.79
CA VAL A 30 -48.34 -1.50 -27.52
C VAL A 30 -47.00 -0.98 -28.07
N ALA A 31 -46.99 -0.44 -29.30
CA ALA A 31 -45.80 0.13 -29.89
C ALA A 31 -45.25 1.31 -29.06
N LEU A 32 -46.13 2.16 -28.53
CA LEU A 32 -45.73 3.32 -27.73
C LEU A 32 -45.18 2.91 -26.36
N VAL A 33 -45.76 1.89 -25.73
CA VAL A 33 -45.24 1.32 -24.48
C VAL A 33 -43.87 0.69 -24.70
N LEU A 34 -43.70 -0.10 -25.78
CA LEU A 34 -42.40 -0.68 -26.14
C LEU A 34 -41.35 0.38 -26.44
N LEU A 35 -41.71 1.45 -27.17
CA LEU A 35 -40.82 2.57 -27.41
C LEU A 35 -40.40 3.23 -26.09
N THR A 36 -41.36 3.48 -25.20
CA THR A 36 -41.09 4.11 -23.91
C THR A 36 -40.19 3.25 -23.01
N THR A 37 -40.40 1.93 -22.98
CA THR A 37 -39.54 1.02 -22.22
C THR A 37 -38.14 0.90 -22.80
N VAL A 38 -38.00 0.85 -24.13
CA VAL A 38 -36.70 0.86 -24.80
C VAL A 38 -35.97 2.19 -24.55
N THR A 39 -36.65 3.32 -24.67
CA THR A 39 -36.07 4.65 -24.41
C THR A 39 -35.65 4.78 -22.95
N ALA A 40 -36.51 4.44 -21.99
CA ALA A 40 -36.17 4.46 -20.57
C ALA A 40 -35.00 3.51 -20.25
N GLY A 41 -35.00 2.30 -20.85
CA GLY A 41 -33.90 1.34 -20.72
C GLY A 41 -32.58 1.88 -21.27
N SER A 42 -32.61 2.57 -22.42
CA SER A 42 -31.41 3.16 -23.02
C SER A 42 -30.84 4.33 -22.21
N ILE A 43 -31.69 5.18 -21.62
CA ILE A 43 -31.25 6.27 -20.73
C ILE A 43 -30.57 5.70 -19.50
N VAL A 44 -31.19 4.72 -18.84
CA VAL A 44 -30.63 4.09 -17.65
C VAL A 44 -29.32 3.35 -17.96
N ALA A 45 -29.20 2.71 -19.12
CA ALA A 45 -27.96 2.07 -19.55
C ALA A 45 -26.86 3.10 -19.86
N ALA A 46 -27.22 4.21 -20.51
CA ALA A 46 -26.29 5.30 -20.80
C ALA A 46 -25.81 5.98 -19.51
N ASP A 47 -26.71 6.25 -18.55
CA ASP A 47 -26.36 6.84 -17.26
C ASP A 47 -25.41 5.94 -16.47
N ARG A 48 -25.62 4.61 -16.49
CA ARG A 48 -24.68 3.66 -15.87
C ARG A 48 -23.32 3.66 -16.57
N ALA A 49 -23.30 3.64 -17.90
CA ALA A 49 -22.05 3.69 -18.65
C ALA A 49 -21.30 5.01 -18.42
N LEU A 50 -22.01 6.13 -18.28
CA LEU A 50 -21.41 7.44 -18.01
C LEU A 50 -20.90 7.54 -16.56
N ALA A 51 -21.65 7.00 -15.60
CA ALA A 51 -21.24 6.93 -14.20
C ALA A 51 -19.98 6.07 -14.05
N ASP A 52 -19.96 4.87 -14.63
CA ASP A 52 -18.81 3.96 -14.63
C ASP A 52 -17.57 4.59 -15.29
N ALA A 53 -17.76 5.21 -16.47
CA ALA A 53 -16.69 5.89 -17.19
C ALA A 53 -16.12 7.11 -16.44
N THR A 54 -16.89 7.71 -15.53
CA THR A 54 -16.44 8.87 -14.73
C THR A 54 -15.81 8.41 -13.41
N SER A 55 -16.35 7.36 -12.78
CA SER A 55 -15.83 6.81 -11.53
C SER A 55 -14.48 6.11 -11.71
N SER A 56 -14.29 5.30 -12.74
CA SER A 56 -13.05 4.52 -12.92
C SER A 56 -11.78 5.41 -13.00
N PRO A 57 -11.71 6.50 -13.79
CA PRO A 57 -10.54 7.38 -13.79
C PRO A 57 -10.31 8.09 -12.44
N LEU A 58 -11.38 8.44 -11.72
CA LEU A 58 -11.28 9.11 -10.42
C LEU A 58 -10.78 8.14 -9.34
N GLU A 59 -11.33 6.92 -9.29
CA GLU A 59 -10.86 5.85 -8.41
C GLU A 59 -9.40 5.51 -8.67
N GLN A 60 -9.02 5.36 -9.94
CA GLN A 60 -7.64 5.12 -10.34
C GLN A 60 -6.72 6.25 -9.84
N HIS A 61 -7.11 7.50 -10.06
CA HIS A 61 -6.33 8.65 -9.57
C HIS A 61 -6.20 8.64 -8.04
N ARG A 62 -7.28 8.33 -7.31
CA ARG A 62 -7.24 8.23 -5.84
C ARG A 62 -6.34 7.08 -5.38
N ALA A 63 -6.44 5.91 -6.01
CA ALA A 63 -5.60 4.76 -5.69
C ALA A 63 -4.12 5.06 -5.96
N GLU A 64 -3.79 5.76 -7.04
CA GLU A 64 -2.42 6.19 -7.36
C GLU A 64 -1.87 7.16 -6.32
N ARG A 65 -2.64 8.19 -5.97
CA ARG A 65 -2.27 9.18 -4.94
C ARG A 65 -2.13 8.55 -3.56
N ALA A 66 -3.02 7.62 -3.22
CA ALA A 66 -2.94 6.90 -1.96
C ALA A 66 -1.72 6.00 -1.91
N ALA A 67 -1.44 5.25 -2.98
CA ALA A 67 -0.25 4.43 -3.06
C ALA A 67 1.04 5.26 -3.04
N GLU A 68 1.08 6.42 -3.69
CA GLU A 68 2.20 7.36 -3.61
C GLU A 68 2.41 7.86 -2.18
N ALA A 69 1.35 8.38 -1.55
CA ALA A 69 1.40 8.89 -0.18
C ALA A 69 1.85 7.81 0.82
N LEU A 70 1.36 6.58 0.68
CA LEU A 70 1.74 5.46 1.54
C LEU A 70 3.22 5.06 1.43
N VAL A 71 3.87 5.34 0.30
CA VAL A 71 5.28 5.00 0.09
C VAL A 71 6.21 6.15 0.48
N THR A 72 5.75 7.39 0.37
CA THR A 72 6.58 8.56 0.68
C THR A 72 6.47 8.98 2.14
N ASP A 73 5.26 9.24 2.63
CA ASP A 73 5.04 9.88 3.94
C ASP A 73 3.90 9.22 4.73
N GLY A 74 3.61 7.95 4.42
CA GLY A 74 2.49 7.22 4.99
C GLY A 74 2.74 6.81 6.45
N PRO A 75 1.67 6.47 7.20
CA PRO A 75 1.81 5.92 8.56
C PRO A 75 2.62 4.62 8.65
N ILE A 76 2.89 3.97 7.51
CA ILE A 76 3.68 2.75 7.40
C ILE A 76 5.15 3.01 7.02
N THR A 77 5.52 4.27 6.78
CA THR A 77 6.84 4.69 6.29
C THR A 77 7.65 5.31 7.42
N THR A 78 8.93 4.96 7.51
CA THR A 78 9.89 5.56 8.44
C THR A 78 10.33 6.94 7.97
N SER A 79 11.01 7.70 8.83
CA SER A 79 11.60 9.01 8.46
C SER A 79 12.58 8.94 7.29
N ASP A 80 13.20 7.78 7.07
CA ASP A 80 14.20 7.54 6.02
C ASP A 80 13.57 7.02 4.72
N GLY A 81 12.22 6.96 4.63
CA GLY A 81 11.50 6.56 3.42
C GLY A 81 11.38 5.04 3.21
N TYR A 82 11.65 4.24 4.25
CA TYR A 82 11.45 2.79 4.20
C TYR A 82 10.09 2.40 4.77
N VAL A 83 9.50 1.31 4.28
CA VAL A 83 8.27 0.77 4.87
C VAL A 83 8.63 -0.14 6.05
N SER A 84 7.99 0.05 7.20
CA SER A 84 8.20 -0.78 8.37
C SER A 84 7.05 -1.77 8.58
N PRO A 85 7.32 -3.08 8.75
CA PRO A 85 6.29 -4.06 9.09
C PRO A 85 5.64 -3.82 10.45
N SER A 86 6.37 -3.25 11.42
CA SER A 86 5.78 -2.91 12.73
C SER A 86 4.76 -1.79 12.59
N LEU A 87 5.11 -0.72 11.87
CA LEU A 87 4.18 0.38 11.58
C LEU A 87 2.97 -0.10 10.77
N ALA A 88 3.18 -0.99 9.80
CA ALA A 88 2.09 -1.60 9.04
C ALA A 88 1.16 -2.49 9.88
N ASN A 89 1.65 -3.09 10.96
CA ASN A 89 0.84 -3.87 11.90
C ASN A 89 0.04 -3.00 12.88
N GLU A 90 0.57 -1.84 13.23
CA GLU A 90 -0.04 -0.89 14.16
C GLU A 90 -1.06 0.01 13.46
N THR A 91 -0.84 0.26 12.17
CA THR A 91 -1.73 1.03 11.29
C THR A 91 -3.14 0.42 11.22
N ASN A 92 -4.14 1.30 11.11
CA ASN A 92 -5.52 0.92 10.85
C ASN A 92 -6.20 1.86 9.83
N ALA A 93 -7.44 1.52 9.45
CA ALA A 93 -8.19 2.28 8.44
C ALA A 93 -8.47 3.73 8.84
N SER A 94 -8.74 4.00 10.13
CA SER A 94 -9.01 5.36 10.62
C SER A 94 -7.78 6.24 10.48
N GLU A 95 -6.61 5.72 10.87
CA GLU A 95 -5.32 6.40 10.71
C GLU A 95 -4.98 6.66 9.25
N LEU A 96 -5.14 5.66 8.38
CA LEU A 96 -4.90 5.83 6.95
C LEU A 96 -5.83 6.87 6.32
N SER A 97 -7.13 6.85 6.65
CA SER A 97 -8.08 7.85 6.15
C SER A 97 -7.71 9.27 6.62
N THR A 98 -7.16 9.38 7.82
CA THR A 98 -6.73 10.67 8.39
C THR A 98 -5.45 11.16 7.72
N ALA A 99 -4.45 10.29 7.59
CA ALA A 99 -3.13 10.63 7.07
C ALA A 99 -3.08 10.76 5.55
N VAL A 100 -3.91 10.01 4.81
CA VAL A 100 -3.91 9.95 3.35
C VAL A 100 -5.19 10.60 2.80
N PRO A 101 -5.15 11.87 2.32
CA PRO A 101 -6.34 12.59 1.88
C PRO A 101 -7.13 11.87 0.78
N ALA A 102 -6.46 11.11 -0.09
CA ALA A 102 -7.10 10.37 -1.17
C ALA A 102 -8.05 9.25 -0.69
N LEU A 103 -7.90 8.78 0.55
CA LEU A 103 -8.71 7.73 1.17
C LEU A 103 -9.90 8.27 1.99
N ARG A 104 -10.04 9.59 2.11
CA ARG A 104 -11.12 10.19 2.91
C ARG A 104 -12.48 10.00 2.24
N GLY A 105 -13.42 9.44 3.00
CA GLY A 105 -14.82 9.32 2.61
C GLY A 105 -15.10 8.31 1.49
N VAL A 106 -14.17 7.39 1.21
CA VAL A 106 -14.32 6.34 0.18
C VAL A 106 -14.13 4.95 0.79
N SER A 107 -14.58 3.92 0.08
CA SER A 107 -14.27 2.54 0.44
C SER A 107 -12.88 2.19 -0.08
N PHE A 108 -12.07 1.54 0.74
CA PHE A 108 -10.72 1.15 0.35
C PHE A 108 -10.23 -0.11 1.05
N THR A 109 -9.26 -0.76 0.45
CA THR A 109 -8.46 -1.83 1.06
C THR A 109 -6.99 -1.56 0.79
N VAL A 110 -6.17 -1.60 1.84
CA VAL A 110 -4.71 -1.50 1.75
C VAL A 110 -4.10 -2.82 2.17
N ARG A 111 -3.22 -3.35 1.32
CA ARG A 111 -2.46 -4.57 1.57
C ARG A 111 -0.98 -4.28 1.53
N PHE A 112 -0.24 -4.89 2.44
CA PHE A 112 1.21 -4.86 2.49
C PHE A 112 1.74 -6.29 2.53
N ALA A 113 2.67 -6.63 1.63
CA ALA A 113 3.16 -8.00 1.45
C ALA A 113 2.01 -9.03 1.27
N GLY A 114 0.96 -8.64 0.52
CA GLY A 114 -0.23 -9.47 0.26
C GLY A 114 -1.24 -9.58 1.42
N ARG A 115 -0.86 -9.15 2.62
CA ARG A 115 -1.72 -9.15 3.81
C ARG A 115 -2.47 -7.83 3.91
N GLU A 116 -3.76 -7.90 4.21
CA GLU A 116 -4.57 -6.71 4.48
C GLU A 116 -4.15 -6.08 5.80
N ILE A 117 -3.81 -4.78 5.75
CA ILE A 117 -3.45 -4.00 6.94
C ILE A 117 -4.54 -3.00 7.31
N ALA A 118 -5.38 -2.59 6.35
CA ALA A 118 -6.49 -1.70 6.60
C ALA A 118 -7.59 -1.89 5.56
N ARG A 119 -8.84 -1.77 6.03
CA ARG A 119 -10.03 -1.78 5.18
C ARG A 119 -11.07 -0.83 5.74
N GLN A 120 -11.68 -0.06 4.84
CA GLN A 120 -12.86 0.76 5.12
C GLN A 120 -13.91 0.50 4.04
N GLY A 121 -15.14 0.21 4.45
CA GLY A 121 -16.21 -0.14 3.50
C GLY A 121 -15.96 -1.45 2.74
N THR A 122 -16.59 -1.59 1.59
CA THR A 122 -16.51 -2.75 0.72
C THR A 122 -16.03 -2.31 -0.66
N VAL A 123 -14.99 -2.96 -1.18
CA VAL A 123 -14.47 -2.76 -2.54
C VAL A 123 -14.96 -3.93 -3.39
N THR A 124 -15.79 -3.67 -4.39
CA THR A 124 -16.37 -4.73 -5.26
C THR A 124 -15.74 -4.69 -6.65
N ASP A 125 -15.73 -3.51 -7.28
CA ASP A 125 -15.23 -3.29 -8.64
C ASP A 125 -14.22 -2.12 -8.72
N GLY A 126 -13.68 -1.72 -7.57
CA GLY A 126 -12.80 -0.56 -7.46
C GLY A 126 -11.43 -0.71 -8.13
N SER A 127 -10.81 0.43 -8.43
CA SER A 127 -9.48 0.51 -9.04
C SER A 127 -8.36 0.08 -8.09
N ARG A 128 -7.39 -0.69 -8.61
CA ARG A 128 -6.24 -1.21 -7.85
C ARG A 128 -4.90 -0.69 -8.38
N VAL A 129 -4.05 -0.22 -7.47
CA VAL A 129 -2.67 0.18 -7.74
C VAL A 129 -1.71 -0.59 -6.85
N SER A 130 -0.59 -1.02 -7.42
CA SER A 130 0.50 -1.71 -6.71
C SER A 130 1.81 -0.94 -6.89
N ARG A 131 2.55 -0.75 -5.79
CA ARG A 131 3.88 -0.11 -5.77
C ARG A 131 4.88 -1.02 -5.07
N GLY A 132 6.06 -1.16 -5.66
CA GLY A 132 7.19 -1.80 -4.99
C GLY A 132 7.75 -0.87 -3.92
N VAL A 133 8.10 -1.43 -2.76
CA VAL A 133 8.63 -0.70 -1.61
C VAL A 133 9.85 -1.41 -1.04
N VAL A 134 10.77 -0.64 -0.47
CA VAL A 134 11.85 -1.21 0.35
C VAL A 134 11.36 -1.26 1.79
N VAL A 135 11.36 -2.46 2.34
CA VAL A 135 10.95 -2.76 3.70
C VAL A 135 12.19 -2.83 4.56
N VAL A 136 12.13 -2.19 5.72
CA VAL A 136 13.18 -2.26 6.74
C VAL A 136 12.66 -2.97 7.97
N GLU A 137 13.42 -3.96 8.45
CA GLU A 137 13.19 -4.60 9.75
C GLU A 137 14.37 -4.29 10.65
N THR A 138 14.10 -3.78 11.83
CA THR A 138 15.13 -3.40 12.81
C THR A 138 15.10 -4.34 14.00
N ARG A 139 16.28 -4.73 14.49
CA ARG A 139 16.45 -5.45 15.75
C ARG A 139 17.67 -4.95 16.50
N THR A 140 17.72 -5.14 17.81
CA THR A 140 18.95 -4.94 18.56
C THR A 140 19.84 -6.17 18.40
N ASP A 141 21.09 -5.95 18.04
CA ASP A 141 22.12 -6.98 18.03
C ASP A 141 23.27 -6.57 18.95
N SER A 142 23.90 -7.56 19.58
CA SER A 142 25.01 -7.33 20.50
C SER A 142 26.05 -8.43 20.40
N GLU A 143 27.29 -8.00 20.28
CA GLU A 143 28.46 -8.87 20.22
C GLU A 143 29.39 -8.59 21.41
N ARG A 144 29.87 -9.65 22.06
CA ARG A 144 30.79 -9.55 23.19
C ARG A 144 32.11 -10.18 22.81
N ILE A 145 33.16 -9.37 22.82
CA ILE A 145 34.54 -9.79 22.58
C ILE A 145 35.21 -9.93 23.94
N GLU A 146 35.57 -11.16 24.31
CA GLU A 146 36.40 -11.46 25.47
C GLU A 146 37.87 -11.40 25.03
N LEU A 147 38.63 -10.45 25.58
CA LEU A 147 39.98 -10.13 25.09
C LEU A 147 40.97 -11.29 25.27
N GLU A 148 40.66 -12.20 26.20
CA GLU A 148 41.39 -13.44 26.45
C GLU A 148 41.15 -14.51 25.37
N ASP A 149 39.98 -14.50 24.72
CA ASP A 149 39.59 -15.48 23.69
C ASP A 149 39.84 -14.96 22.26
N GLY A 150 39.77 -13.64 22.07
CA GLY A 150 39.92 -13.05 20.75
C GLY A 150 39.82 -11.52 20.73
N MET A 151 40.12 -10.96 19.56
CA MET A 151 40.18 -9.52 19.33
C MET A 151 39.24 -9.06 18.21
N VAL A 152 38.35 -9.95 17.75
CA VAL A 152 37.48 -9.70 16.60
C VAL A 152 36.07 -10.17 16.93
N GLY A 153 35.08 -9.34 16.63
CA GLY A 153 33.66 -9.66 16.73
C GLY A 153 32.92 -9.12 15.50
N THR A 154 31.77 -9.70 15.19
CA THR A 154 30.95 -9.27 14.04
C THR A 154 29.50 -9.12 14.48
N LEU A 155 28.87 -8.00 14.12
CA LEU A 155 27.41 -7.86 14.31
C LEU A 155 26.67 -8.51 13.15
N ASP A 156 25.48 -9.06 13.43
CA ASP A 156 24.64 -9.72 12.43
C ASP A 156 23.54 -8.78 11.90
N GLY A 157 23.92 -7.95 10.93
CA GLY A 157 23.01 -7.06 10.21
C GLY A 157 23.67 -5.73 9.85
N GLN A 158 22.99 -4.93 9.04
CA GLN A 158 23.50 -3.62 8.62
C GLN A 158 23.20 -2.58 9.69
N THR A 159 24.09 -1.64 9.92
CA THR A 159 23.84 -0.51 10.82
C THR A 159 24.71 0.67 10.43
N ASP A 160 24.29 1.87 10.75
CA ASP A 160 25.01 3.12 10.54
C ASP A 160 25.68 3.64 11.82
N GLU A 161 25.38 3.06 12.97
CA GLU A 161 25.91 3.44 14.27
C GLU A 161 26.06 2.23 15.21
N ILE A 162 27.18 2.16 15.93
CA ILE A 162 27.38 1.17 16.98
C ILE A 162 27.75 1.85 18.30
N GLN A 163 27.32 1.27 19.41
CA GLN A 163 27.76 1.58 20.75
C GLN A 163 28.81 0.56 21.18
N VAL A 164 29.98 1.03 21.63
CA VAL A 164 31.11 0.20 22.07
C VAL A 164 31.37 0.49 23.54
N ASP A 165 31.19 -0.52 24.39
CA ASP A 165 31.52 -0.48 25.82
C ASP A 165 32.81 -1.26 26.09
N ILE A 166 33.78 -0.60 26.72
CA ILE A 166 35.15 -1.09 26.86
C ILE A 166 35.52 -1.21 28.34
N ASP A 167 35.62 -2.45 28.85
CA ASP A 167 36.00 -2.79 30.24
C ASP A 167 37.27 -3.67 30.28
N PRO A 168 38.47 -3.08 30.17
CA PRO A 168 39.72 -3.83 30.20
C PRO A 168 40.14 -4.15 31.65
N ARG A 169 40.67 -5.36 31.86
CA ARG A 169 41.07 -5.91 33.17
C ARG A 169 42.56 -6.27 33.21
N ASN A 170 43.09 -6.63 34.38
CA ASN A 170 44.46 -7.14 34.59
C ASN A 170 45.57 -6.42 33.80
N ASN A 171 45.75 -5.11 34.05
CA ASN A 171 46.74 -4.26 33.36
C ASN A 171 46.61 -4.19 31.82
N THR A 172 45.48 -4.62 31.26
CA THR A 172 45.19 -4.51 29.83
C THR A 172 44.90 -3.07 29.44
N THR A 173 45.47 -2.66 28.31
CA THR A 173 45.25 -1.35 27.72
C THR A 173 44.70 -1.50 26.30
N VAL A 174 43.39 -1.33 26.13
CA VAL A 174 42.76 -1.23 24.80
C VAL A 174 43.13 0.11 24.19
N ARG A 175 43.80 0.13 23.03
CA ARG A 175 44.32 1.37 22.43
C ARG A 175 43.54 1.81 21.21
N THR A 176 43.11 0.86 20.39
CA THR A 176 42.46 1.13 19.12
C THR A 176 41.24 0.24 18.98
N ILE A 177 40.13 0.80 18.49
CA ILE A 177 39.02 0.04 17.94
C ILE A 177 38.95 0.37 16.46
N ARG A 178 38.91 -0.67 15.65
CA ARG A 178 38.66 -0.61 14.21
C ARG A 178 37.30 -1.22 13.92
N VAL A 179 36.61 -0.63 12.95
CA VAL A 179 35.44 -1.25 12.31
C VAL A 179 35.83 -1.43 10.85
N ASP A 180 35.77 -2.67 10.39
CA ASP A 180 36.35 -3.12 9.15
C ASP A 180 37.83 -2.70 9.10
N ASP A 181 38.24 -1.91 8.11
CA ASP A 181 39.61 -1.42 7.98
C ASP A 181 39.82 0.00 8.54
N ARG A 182 38.78 0.61 9.12
CA ARG A 182 38.81 2.00 9.61
C ARG A 182 39.00 2.06 11.11
N VAL A 183 39.96 2.87 11.56
CA VAL A 183 40.11 3.22 12.98
C VAL A 183 38.97 4.16 13.39
N VAL A 184 38.12 3.73 14.32
CA VAL A 184 36.98 4.51 14.83
C VAL A 184 37.26 5.12 16.20
N LEU A 185 38.09 4.46 17.02
CA LEU A 185 38.55 4.98 18.31
C LEU A 185 40.04 4.73 18.43
N HIS A 186 40.78 5.73 18.92
CA HIS A 186 42.19 5.58 19.23
C HIS A 186 42.59 6.44 20.42
N ARG A 187 43.21 5.82 21.43
CA ARG A 187 43.79 6.50 22.58
C ARG A 187 45.03 5.72 23.05
N PRO A 188 46.25 6.23 22.82
CA PRO A 188 47.49 5.54 23.21
C PRO A 188 47.57 5.18 24.70
N THR A 189 46.95 6.00 25.56
CA THR A 189 46.90 5.82 27.01
C THR A 189 45.80 4.86 27.49
N GLY A 190 44.98 4.31 26.59
CA GLY A 190 43.89 3.39 26.90
C GLY A 190 42.49 3.96 26.69
N LEU A 191 41.62 3.16 26.08
CA LEU A 191 40.18 3.34 25.92
C LEU A 191 39.45 2.61 27.06
N ARG A 192 38.41 3.24 27.61
CA ARG A 192 37.51 2.68 28.64
C ARG A 192 36.13 3.31 28.54
N GLY A 193 35.12 2.61 29.05
CA GLY A 193 33.74 3.04 29.09
C GLY A 193 33.05 2.99 27.72
N THR A 194 31.92 3.67 27.62
CA THR A 194 31.02 3.60 26.46
C THR A 194 31.30 4.71 25.45
N HIS A 195 31.30 4.36 24.16
CA HIS A 195 31.51 5.26 23.03
C HIS A 195 30.51 4.95 21.91
N THR A 196 30.02 5.97 21.23
CA THR A 196 29.16 5.82 20.05
C THR A 196 29.96 6.18 18.80
N VAL A 197 29.93 5.33 17.78
CA VAL A 197 30.67 5.55 16.54
C VAL A 197 29.81 5.26 15.32
N ALA A 198 29.83 6.18 14.36
CA ALA A 198 29.21 5.97 13.06
C ALA A 198 30.02 4.92 12.26
N VAL A 199 29.32 4.05 11.55
CA VAL A 199 29.88 2.97 10.72
C VAL A 199 29.26 2.99 9.33
N SER A 200 29.77 2.16 8.44
CA SER A 200 29.20 1.99 7.10
C SER A 200 28.01 1.05 7.15
N SER A 201 26.87 1.45 6.61
CA SER A 201 25.65 0.63 6.56
C SER A 201 25.59 -0.40 5.44
N TYR A 202 26.61 -0.46 4.57
CA TYR A 202 26.59 -1.37 3.41
C TYR A 202 26.76 -2.86 3.74
N ALA A 203 27.32 -3.19 4.91
CA ALA A 203 27.59 -4.56 5.31
C ALA A 203 27.56 -4.70 6.83
N SER A 204 27.47 -5.94 7.29
CA SER A 204 27.66 -6.30 8.70
C SER A 204 29.03 -5.82 9.19
N PRO A 205 29.10 -4.96 10.23
CA PRO A 205 30.35 -4.39 10.69
C PRO A 205 31.21 -5.43 11.41
N VAL A 206 32.49 -5.48 11.05
CA VAL A 206 33.49 -6.33 11.74
C VAL A 206 34.32 -5.46 12.69
N VAL A 207 34.18 -5.67 13.99
CA VAL A 207 34.92 -4.91 15.00
C VAL A 207 36.23 -5.62 15.35
N ARG A 208 37.33 -4.88 15.33
CA ARG A 208 38.66 -5.35 15.72
C ARG A 208 39.22 -4.50 16.84
N VAL A 209 39.73 -5.16 17.87
CA VAL A 209 40.30 -4.53 19.08
C VAL A 209 41.81 -4.66 19.05
N GLU A 210 42.52 -3.57 19.30
CA GLU A 210 43.97 -3.61 19.54
C GLU A 210 44.22 -3.32 21.02
N ALA A 211 44.66 -4.35 21.76
CA ALA A 211 44.99 -4.27 23.17
C ALA A 211 46.49 -4.53 23.42
N ALA A 212 46.99 -4.04 24.54
CA ALA A 212 48.36 -4.28 25.01
C ALA A 212 48.34 -4.80 26.46
N GLY A 213 49.20 -5.79 26.73
CA GLY A 213 49.34 -6.53 27.99
C GLY A 213 49.99 -7.88 27.68
N ASP A 214 50.66 -8.50 28.66
CA ASP A 214 51.25 -9.83 28.47
C ASP A 214 50.17 -10.92 28.35
N ASP A 215 49.01 -10.68 28.96
CA ASP A 215 47.81 -11.53 28.88
C ASP A 215 46.58 -10.60 28.89
N PRO A 216 46.12 -10.12 27.72
CA PRO A 216 45.07 -9.12 27.66
C PRO A 216 43.72 -9.72 28.09
N GLU A 217 43.13 -9.13 29.13
CA GLU A 217 41.86 -9.54 29.72
C GLU A 217 40.84 -8.39 29.75
N GLY A 218 39.57 -8.76 29.91
CA GLY A 218 38.44 -7.86 29.96
C GLY A 218 37.59 -7.97 28.72
N THR A 219 36.62 -7.06 28.57
CA THR A 219 35.60 -7.20 27.54
C THR A 219 35.34 -5.93 26.75
N VAL A 220 35.08 -6.12 25.46
CA VAL A 220 34.51 -5.09 24.59
C VAL A 220 33.14 -5.59 24.15
N THR A 221 32.09 -4.88 24.55
CA THR A 221 30.72 -5.17 24.12
C THR A 221 30.30 -4.15 23.09
N VAL A 222 29.89 -4.64 21.93
CA VAL A 222 29.38 -3.86 20.82
C VAL A 222 27.88 -4.09 20.74
N THR A 223 27.10 -3.03 20.69
CA THR A 223 25.64 -3.10 20.59
C THR A 223 25.18 -2.13 19.51
N ALA A 224 24.21 -2.55 18.69
CA ALA A 224 23.64 -1.70 17.66
C ALA A 224 22.17 -2.03 17.43
N THR A 225 21.44 -1.06 16.88
CA THR A 225 20.19 -1.35 16.18
C THR A 225 20.57 -1.69 14.75
N VAL A 226 20.51 -2.98 14.42
CA VAL A 226 20.77 -3.46 13.06
C VAL A 226 19.47 -3.50 12.28
N PHE A 227 19.60 -3.35 10.97
CA PHE A 227 18.50 -3.40 10.03
C PHE A 227 18.78 -4.35 8.87
N GLU A 228 17.70 -4.91 8.34
CA GLU A 228 17.69 -5.69 7.11
C GLU A 228 16.68 -5.07 6.15
N THR A 229 17.06 -5.01 4.86
CA THR A 229 16.19 -4.48 3.81
C THR A 229 15.74 -5.57 2.86
N ARG A 230 14.45 -5.57 2.51
CA ARG A 230 13.88 -6.43 1.47
C ARG A 230 12.89 -5.66 0.61
N THR A 231 12.60 -6.16 -0.59
CA THR A 231 11.61 -5.54 -1.47
C THR A 231 10.26 -6.23 -1.31
N GLU A 232 9.21 -5.45 -1.05
CA GLU A 232 7.83 -5.93 -0.96
C GLU A 232 6.91 -5.05 -1.81
N ARG A 233 5.60 -5.27 -1.70
CA ARG A 233 4.56 -4.48 -2.38
C ARG A 233 3.55 -3.91 -1.41
N VAL A 234 3.15 -2.67 -1.69
CA VAL A 234 1.95 -2.04 -1.16
C VAL A 234 0.90 -2.01 -2.26
N GLU A 235 -0.30 -2.48 -1.95
CA GLU A 235 -1.44 -2.48 -2.85
C GLU A 235 -2.57 -1.66 -2.24
N VAL A 236 -3.13 -0.76 -3.03
CA VAL A 236 -4.29 0.04 -2.65
C VAL A 236 -5.41 -0.25 -3.64
N SER A 237 -6.59 -0.58 -3.12
CA SER A 237 -7.82 -0.69 -3.90
C SER A 237 -8.82 0.36 -3.39
N VAL A 238 -9.43 1.14 -4.28
CA VAL A 238 -10.38 2.22 -3.95
C VAL A 238 -11.66 2.04 -4.75
N ASP A 239 -12.80 2.19 -4.08
CA ASP A 239 -14.16 2.12 -4.63
C ASP A 239 -14.93 3.34 -4.10
N ALA A 240 -15.39 4.21 -5.00
CA ALA A 240 -15.81 5.59 -4.68
C ALA A 240 -17.17 5.98 -5.29
#